data_AF-A0A1F6YLU1-F1
#
_entry.id   AF-A0A1F6YLU1-F1
#
_cell.length_a   1.000
_cell.length_b   1.000
_cell.length_c   1.000
_cell.angle_alpha   90.00
_cell.angle_beta   90.00
_cell.angle_gamma   90.00
#
_symmetry.space_group_name_H-M   'P 1'
#
loop_
_entity.id
_entity.type
_entity.pdbx_description
1 polymer ?
#
loop_
_entity_poly.entity_id
_entity_poly.type
_entity_poly.pdbx_seq_one_letter_code
_entity_poly.pdbx_strand_id
1 'polypeptide(L)'
;MEYKSQNVICQNCKNDFTIEPDDFSFYEKIKVPSPTFCPWCRFIRRMSWRNDWHLFKKKDALSGKEIFSFLPEESPVKIYDRDYWWSDKWDPMEYSQNYDFSRPFFEQFKDLFYKVPLPAHSMHSIVNCHYCTNANNIKNCYLVRGATFTEDSAYLIWDHASKQCLDSHMTNKCELSYGNVNTTACYRTLFSVDCESCQEVALCKDCVGCNSCFGSIGLRNKSYCIFNQEYSKEEYKERIAEFNLGSNKNFQELKAKTYKHWLNFPQKYIHGYHNAGVSGDYIFESKNAKNCFRVRGAEDSKFLQNIINGPVKDCYDYANYGENAELVYECLIAGSGVYNTKFCTQSFPNVKDLTYCIFCNDSSDLFGCISLRKKQYCIFNKQYTKEEYEKLVPEIIAQMEKRGEYGEFFPSWLSYFPYKATAAYEFSPLNEEDAKKKGFLWYPTSKQNYQITLKNKNIADDIKDIGKGILSEVIECAHKESCQHECTGAFRIIEMEFDFCKRINISLPRLCTNCRHHERLLLRNSPAFYHRQCMCDKQNHNHQGRCQTEFETSYAPDRPEKIYCESCYNKEVY
;
A
#
# COMPACT_ATOMS: atom_id res chain seq x y z
N MET A 1 1.83 -21.73 30.83
CA MET A 1 0.54 -22.43 31.03
C MET A 1 0.08 -22.94 29.67
N GLU A 2 -0.75 -23.98 29.59
CA GLU A 2 -1.37 -24.33 28.29
C GLU A 2 -2.51 -23.34 28.00
N TYR A 3 -2.29 -22.46 27.02
CA TYR A 3 -3.34 -21.58 26.51
C TYR A 3 -4.37 -22.39 25.70
N LYS A 4 -5.62 -21.97 25.74
CA LYS A 4 -6.72 -22.50 24.92
C LYS A 4 -7.28 -21.37 24.05
N SER A 5 -7.78 -21.71 22.87
CA SER A 5 -8.43 -20.73 21.99
C SER A 5 -9.57 -20.02 22.72
N GLN A 6 -9.66 -18.69 22.58
CA GLN A 6 -10.70 -17.88 23.21
C GLN A 6 -11.48 -17.12 22.14
N ASN A 7 -12.81 -17.18 22.19
CA ASN A 7 -13.67 -16.33 21.38
C ASN A 7 -13.95 -15.02 22.13
N VAL A 8 -13.67 -13.90 21.46
CA VAL A 8 -13.74 -12.54 22.01
C VAL A 8 -14.64 -11.69 21.13
N ILE A 9 -15.52 -10.89 21.75
CA ILE A 9 -16.36 -9.93 21.04
C ILE A 9 -15.53 -8.69 20.72
N CYS A 10 -15.38 -8.36 19.43
CA CYS A 10 -14.64 -7.17 18.99
C CYS A 10 -15.24 -5.88 19.56
N GLN A 11 -14.45 -5.09 20.28
CA GLN A 11 -14.90 -3.83 20.88
C GLN A 11 -15.48 -2.86 19.85
N ASN A 12 -14.97 -2.84 18.62
CA ASN A 12 -15.39 -1.94 17.55
C ASN A 12 -16.61 -2.44 16.75
N CYS A 13 -16.49 -3.59 16.07
CA CYS A 13 -17.57 -4.08 15.18
C CYS A 13 -18.59 -5.01 15.84
N LYS A 14 -18.37 -5.43 17.10
CA LYS A 14 -19.21 -6.36 17.87
C LYS A 14 -19.33 -7.78 17.31
N ASN A 15 -18.59 -8.11 16.24
CA ASN A 15 -18.45 -9.49 15.76
C ASN A 15 -17.48 -10.27 16.66
N ASP A 16 -17.69 -11.58 16.76
CA ASP A 16 -16.74 -12.50 17.37
C ASP A 16 -15.45 -12.62 16.57
N PHE A 17 -14.33 -12.85 17.26
CA PHE A 17 -13.07 -13.31 16.68
C PHE A 17 -12.35 -14.23 17.67
N THR A 18 -11.54 -15.14 17.15
CA THR A 18 -10.77 -16.10 17.95
C THR A 18 -9.35 -15.59 18.18
N ILE A 19 -8.86 -15.77 19.41
CA ILE A 19 -7.44 -15.64 19.78
C ILE A 19 -6.94 -17.05 20.07
N GLU A 20 -5.91 -17.49 19.34
CA GLU A 20 -5.38 -18.84 19.40
C GLU A 20 -4.30 -19.01 20.49
N PRO A 21 -4.00 -20.24 20.97
CA PRO A 21 -2.98 -20.49 22.00
C PRO A 21 -1.62 -19.84 21.72
N ASP A 22 -1.17 -19.87 20.46
CA ASP A 22 0.10 -19.28 20.03
C ASP A 22 0.09 -17.74 20.08
N ASP A 23 -1.09 -17.11 19.93
CA ASP A 23 -1.22 -15.65 19.99
C ASP A 23 -0.94 -15.14 21.41
N PHE A 24 -1.45 -15.83 22.44
CA PHE A 24 -1.17 -15.49 23.84
C PHE A 24 0.33 -15.57 24.16
N SER A 25 1.01 -16.60 23.65
CA SER A 25 2.45 -16.77 23.78
C SER A 25 3.23 -15.63 23.12
N PHE A 26 2.73 -15.10 21.99
CA PHE A 26 3.28 -13.91 21.36
C PHE A 26 3.05 -12.63 22.20
N TYR A 27 1.82 -12.38 22.66
CA TYR A 27 1.51 -11.17 23.47
C TYR A 27 2.28 -11.13 24.81
N GLU A 28 2.44 -12.30 25.47
CA GLU A 28 3.29 -12.46 26.66
C GLU A 28 4.76 -12.15 26.36
N LYS A 29 5.32 -12.72 25.27
CA LYS A 29 6.72 -12.49 24.83
C LYS A 29 7.06 -11.01 24.65
N ILE A 30 6.08 -10.21 24.21
CA ILE A 30 6.24 -8.78 23.92
C ILE A 30 5.73 -7.84 25.02
N LYS A 31 5.24 -8.38 26.14
CA LYS A 31 4.72 -7.63 27.30
C LYS A 31 3.55 -6.67 26.98
N VAL A 32 2.57 -7.13 26.21
CA VAL A 32 1.31 -6.38 25.97
C VAL A 32 0.10 -7.28 26.25
N PRO A 33 -1.08 -6.72 26.61
CA PRO A 33 -2.31 -7.49 26.68
C PRO A 33 -2.75 -8.00 25.30
N SER A 34 -3.56 -9.06 25.31
CA SER A 34 -4.26 -9.56 24.11
C SER A 34 -5.23 -8.50 23.53
N PRO A 35 -5.42 -8.43 22.20
CA PRO A 35 -6.25 -7.42 21.56
C PRO A 35 -7.74 -7.52 21.94
N THR A 36 -8.41 -6.37 22.02
CA THR A 36 -9.87 -6.27 22.14
C THR A 36 -10.54 -6.01 20.77
N PHE A 37 -9.75 -5.73 19.73
CA PHE A 37 -10.19 -5.52 18.36
C PHE A 37 -9.89 -6.74 17.47
N CYS A 38 -10.86 -7.16 16.65
CA CYS A 38 -10.62 -8.20 15.65
C CYS A 38 -9.61 -7.74 14.57
N PRO A 39 -8.91 -8.66 13.88
CA PRO A 39 -7.85 -8.30 12.92
C PRO A 39 -8.26 -7.27 11.86
N TRP A 40 -9.49 -7.35 11.34
CA TRP A 40 -9.99 -6.36 10.37
C TRP A 40 -10.15 -4.96 10.97
N CYS A 41 -10.64 -4.84 12.22
CA CYS A 41 -10.76 -3.55 12.88
C CYS A 41 -9.39 -2.97 13.24
N ARG A 42 -8.41 -3.82 13.58
CA ARG A 42 -7.02 -3.42 13.80
C ARG A 42 -6.38 -2.93 12.50
N PHE A 43 -6.55 -3.65 11.39
CA PHE A 43 -6.13 -3.22 10.05
C PHE A 43 -6.70 -1.84 9.66
N ILE A 44 -8.03 -1.65 9.74
CA ILE A 44 -8.66 -0.36 9.42
C ILE A 44 -8.17 0.76 10.36
N ARG A 45 -7.99 0.48 11.66
CA ARG A 45 -7.41 1.44 12.61
C ARG A 45 -6.00 1.86 12.18
N ARG A 46 -5.10 0.93 11.88
CA ARG A 46 -3.73 1.26 11.41
C ARG A 46 -3.74 2.03 10.09
N MET A 47 -4.50 1.56 9.09
CA MET A 47 -4.55 2.21 7.78
C MET A 47 -5.17 3.61 7.83
N SER A 48 -5.93 3.95 8.88
CA SER A 48 -6.38 5.33 9.13
C SER A 48 -5.26 6.31 9.52
N TRP A 49 -4.06 5.80 9.82
CA TRP A 49 -2.83 6.57 10.07
C TRP A 49 -1.87 6.59 8.86
N ARG A 50 -2.37 6.23 7.67
CA ARG A 50 -1.61 6.26 6.42
C ARG A 50 -2.35 7.06 5.37
N ASN A 51 -1.67 7.98 4.71
CA ASN A 51 -2.14 8.60 3.47
C ASN A 51 -1.27 8.09 2.32
N ASP A 52 -1.85 7.28 1.42
CA ASP A 52 -1.15 6.76 0.25
C ASP A 52 -1.44 7.54 -1.04
N TRP A 53 -2.38 8.50 -1.05
CA TRP A 53 -2.94 9.03 -2.29
C TRP A 53 -3.21 10.55 -2.36
N HIS A 54 -2.98 11.30 -1.29
CA HIS A 54 -3.37 12.72 -1.21
C HIS A 54 -2.16 13.62 -0.96
N LEU A 55 -2.01 14.62 -1.81
CA LEU A 55 -1.03 15.70 -1.66
C LEU A 55 -1.82 16.99 -1.43
N PHE A 56 -1.62 17.59 -0.27
CA PHE A 56 -2.29 18.81 0.15
C PHE A 56 -1.33 19.99 0.08
N LYS A 57 -1.89 21.18 0.35
CA LYS A 57 -1.11 22.35 0.73
C LYS A 57 -1.38 22.71 2.18
N LYS A 58 -0.34 23.16 2.86
CA LYS A 58 -0.40 23.59 4.27
C LYS A 58 0.67 24.64 4.53
N LYS A 59 0.42 25.56 5.47
CA LYS A 59 1.44 26.53 5.90
C LYS A 59 2.52 25.84 6.74
N ASP A 60 3.77 26.06 6.35
CA ASP A 60 4.94 25.78 7.18
C ASP A 60 4.87 26.61 8.48
N ALA A 61 4.95 25.94 9.63
CA ALA A 61 4.84 26.58 10.93
C ALA A 61 6.05 27.47 11.27
N LEU A 62 7.18 27.33 10.57
CA LEU A 62 8.34 28.20 10.72
C LEU A 62 8.22 29.46 9.87
N SER A 63 8.11 29.31 8.54
CA SER A 63 8.19 30.44 7.60
C SER A 63 6.84 31.06 7.23
N GLY A 64 5.72 30.43 7.61
CA GLY A 64 4.36 30.84 7.23
C GLY A 64 4.02 30.62 5.75
N LYS A 65 4.95 30.10 4.94
CA LYS A 65 4.75 29.85 3.51
C LYS A 65 3.86 28.64 3.28
N GLU A 66 3.02 28.71 2.26
CA GLU A 66 2.27 27.57 1.76
C GLU A 66 3.22 26.58 1.05
N ILE A 67 3.30 25.35 1.55
CA ILE A 67 4.10 24.26 0.97
C ILE A 67 3.23 23.04 0.72
N PHE A 68 3.72 22.08 -0.07
CA PHE A 68 3.08 20.78 -0.20
C PHE A 68 3.21 19.97 1.11
N SER A 69 2.22 19.13 1.41
CA SER A 69 2.25 18.26 2.59
C SER A 69 1.37 17.02 2.42
N PHE A 70 1.62 15.98 3.22
CA PHE A 70 0.64 14.91 3.44
C PHE A 70 -0.54 15.32 4.34
N LEU A 71 -0.46 16.48 5.00
CA LEU A 71 -1.51 17.04 5.86
C LEU A 71 -2.27 18.18 5.19
N PRO A 72 -3.60 18.25 5.33
CA PRO A 72 -4.38 19.41 4.93
C PRO A 72 -4.16 20.60 5.87
N GLU A 73 -4.44 21.82 5.39
CA GLU A 73 -4.37 23.05 6.18
C GLU A 73 -5.25 22.97 7.44
N GLU A 74 -6.42 22.33 7.35
CA GLU A 74 -7.38 22.10 8.43
C GLU A 74 -6.86 21.19 9.56
N SER A 75 -5.79 20.42 9.33
CA SER A 75 -5.19 19.59 10.37
C SER A 75 -4.52 20.46 11.45
N PRO A 76 -4.80 20.28 12.75
CA PRO A 76 -4.21 21.08 13.83
C PRO A 76 -2.71 20.82 14.05
N VAL A 77 -2.18 19.76 13.43
CA VAL A 77 -0.78 19.35 13.54
C VAL A 77 0.11 20.31 12.75
N LYS A 78 1.15 20.84 13.39
CA LYS A 78 2.14 21.70 12.74
C LYS A 78 3.06 20.89 11.84
N ILE A 79 3.51 21.51 10.75
CA ILE A 79 4.56 20.95 9.89
C ILE A 79 5.73 21.92 9.78
N TYR A 80 6.90 21.37 9.53
CA TYR A 80 8.03 22.09 8.95
C TYR A 80 8.32 21.57 7.54
N ASP A 81 8.92 22.42 6.70
CA ASP A 81 9.57 21.97 5.48
C ASP A 81 10.51 20.77 5.76
N ARG A 82 10.54 19.81 4.84
CA ARG A 82 11.27 18.54 5.02
C ARG A 82 12.75 18.76 5.31
N ASP A 83 13.42 19.64 4.56
CA ASP A 83 14.87 19.81 4.68
C ASP A 83 15.24 20.67 5.90
N TYR A 84 14.36 21.59 6.30
CA TYR A 84 14.49 22.25 7.61
C TYR A 84 14.30 21.26 8.75
N TRP A 85 13.26 20.40 8.70
CA TRP A 85 12.97 19.39 9.72
C TRP A 85 14.15 18.42 9.92
N TRP A 86 14.80 17.99 8.83
CA TRP A 86 16.01 17.15 8.90
C TRP A 86 17.30 17.90 9.29
N SER A 87 17.33 19.23 9.31
CA SER A 87 18.52 19.99 9.70
C SER A 87 18.75 19.99 11.22
N ASP A 88 19.88 20.56 11.68
CA ASP A 88 20.17 20.81 13.10
C ASP A 88 19.77 22.24 13.54
N LYS A 89 18.85 22.90 12.81
CA LYS A 89 18.42 24.29 13.07
C LYS A 89 17.30 24.45 14.10
N TRP A 90 16.87 23.35 14.73
CA TRP A 90 15.82 23.32 15.76
C TRP A 90 16.03 22.09 16.66
N ASP A 91 15.63 22.17 17.93
CA ASP A 91 15.65 21.02 18.85
C ASP A 91 14.22 20.59 19.26
N PRO A 92 13.76 19.38 18.87
CA PRO A 92 12.49 18.81 19.30
C PRO A 92 12.28 18.74 20.84
N MET A 93 13.35 18.80 21.65
CA MET A 93 13.27 18.79 23.12
C MET A 93 12.81 20.13 23.72
N GLU A 94 12.82 21.23 22.94
CA GLU A 94 12.25 22.54 23.37
C GLU A 94 10.75 22.43 23.68
N TYR A 95 10.07 21.42 23.13
CA TYR A 95 8.66 21.11 23.34
C TYR A 95 8.39 20.14 24.49
N SER A 96 9.42 19.76 25.26
CA SER A 96 9.32 18.77 26.34
C SER A 96 8.32 19.16 27.43
N GLN A 97 7.62 18.17 27.98
CA GLN A 97 6.69 18.37 29.10
C GLN A 97 6.79 17.22 30.11
N ASN A 98 6.51 17.50 31.38
CA ASN A 98 6.44 16.47 32.42
C ASN A 98 5.17 15.62 32.24
N TYR A 99 5.22 14.36 32.67
CA TYR A 99 4.03 13.51 32.75
C TYR A 99 3.17 13.89 33.96
N ASP A 100 1.85 14.01 33.77
CA ASP A 100 0.86 14.31 34.80
C ASP A 100 -0.05 13.09 35.04
N PHE A 101 0.17 12.43 36.18
CA PHE A 101 -0.61 11.26 36.62
C PHE A 101 -2.09 11.55 36.95
N SER A 102 -2.53 12.81 36.98
CA SER A 102 -3.96 13.13 37.14
C SER A 102 -4.75 12.95 35.82
N ARG A 103 -4.07 13.04 34.67
CA ARG A 103 -4.68 13.06 33.33
C ARG A 103 -4.56 11.72 32.60
N PRO A 104 -5.44 11.42 31.61
CA PRO A 104 -5.26 10.28 30.71
C PRO A 104 -3.99 10.42 29.86
N PHE A 105 -3.44 9.31 29.36
CA PHE A 105 -2.22 9.36 28.53
C PHE A 105 -2.48 10.05 27.19
N PHE A 106 -3.53 9.63 26.47
CA PHE A 106 -3.75 10.10 25.09
C PHE A 106 -4.18 11.58 25.01
N GLU A 107 -4.73 12.15 26.08
CA GLU A 107 -4.99 13.60 26.15
C GLU A 107 -3.70 14.41 26.24
N GLN A 108 -2.77 14.01 27.12
CA GLN A 108 -1.47 14.67 27.25
C GLN A 108 -0.61 14.51 25.99
N PHE A 109 -0.70 13.34 25.36
CA PHE A 109 -0.06 13.07 24.07
C PHE A 109 -0.61 13.98 22.96
N LYS A 110 -1.94 14.18 22.90
CA LYS A 110 -2.58 15.12 21.96
C LYS A 110 -2.05 16.55 22.13
N ASP A 111 -1.92 17.01 23.37
CA ASP A 111 -1.41 18.35 23.68
C ASP A 111 0.04 18.52 23.20
N LEU A 112 0.89 17.50 23.33
CA LEU A 112 2.25 17.50 22.78
C LEU A 112 2.21 17.47 21.24
N PHE A 113 1.36 16.61 20.67
CA PHE A 113 1.28 16.37 19.25
C PHE A 113 0.83 17.59 18.43
N TYR A 114 0.00 18.46 18.99
CA TYR A 114 -0.37 19.73 18.33
C TYR A 114 0.67 20.85 18.53
N LYS A 115 1.64 20.67 19.45
CA LYS A 115 2.75 21.62 19.66
C LYS A 115 3.96 21.31 18.79
N VAL A 116 4.37 20.04 18.72
CA VAL A 116 5.59 19.55 18.05
C VAL A 116 5.40 19.46 16.53
N PRO A 117 6.24 20.12 15.72
CA PRO A 117 6.17 20.03 14.25
C PRO A 117 6.57 18.65 13.69
N LEU A 118 5.77 18.15 12.75
CA LEU A 118 6.08 17.00 11.90
C LEU A 118 6.84 17.42 10.62
N PRO A 119 7.51 16.49 9.92
CA PRO A 119 7.99 16.79 8.57
C PRO A 119 6.79 16.95 7.62
N ALA A 120 6.85 17.88 6.66
CA ALA A 120 5.79 18.04 5.66
C ALA A 120 5.55 16.78 4.81
N HIS A 121 6.59 15.94 4.65
CA HIS A 121 6.59 14.70 3.88
C HIS A 121 7.28 13.56 4.63
N SER A 122 6.67 12.36 4.64
CA SER A 122 7.38 11.12 5.01
C SER A 122 8.32 10.71 3.86
N MET A 123 9.45 11.41 3.73
CA MET A 123 10.47 11.18 2.70
C MET A 123 11.89 11.50 3.19
N HIS A 124 12.88 10.78 2.67
CA HIS A 124 14.31 11.05 2.87
C HIS A 124 15.14 10.57 1.67
N SER A 125 16.36 11.09 1.49
CA SER A 125 17.26 10.70 0.39
C SER A 125 16.62 10.83 -1.00
N ILE A 126 16.07 12.01 -1.35
CA ILE A 126 15.37 12.23 -2.63
C ILE A 126 16.00 13.35 -3.46
N VAL A 127 15.90 13.25 -4.79
CA VAL A 127 16.42 14.25 -5.75
C VAL A 127 15.36 14.56 -6.81
N ASN A 128 14.95 15.84 -6.95
CA ASN A 128 13.95 16.29 -7.94
C ASN A 128 12.55 15.67 -7.81
N CYS A 129 12.12 15.27 -6.61
CA CYS A 129 10.87 14.51 -6.35
C CYS A 129 9.80 15.31 -5.58
N HIS A 130 9.57 16.57 -5.96
CA HIS A 130 8.72 17.53 -5.20
C HIS A 130 7.25 17.15 -5.01
N TYR A 131 6.71 16.25 -5.86
CA TYR A 131 5.29 15.85 -5.83
C TYR A 131 5.06 14.43 -5.27
N CYS A 132 6.12 13.76 -4.80
CA CYS A 132 6.06 12.40 -4.30
C CYS A 132 5.71 12.34 -2.80
N THR A 133 5.30 11.18 -2.31
CA THR A 133 5.05 10.92 -0.88
C THR A 133 5.46 9.49 -0.49
N ASN A 134 5.72 9.26 0.81
CA ASN A 134 6.03 7.94 1.39
C ASN A 134 7.19 7.22 0.67
N ALA A 135 8.32 7.90 0.48
CA ALA A 135 9.37 7.40 -0.40
C ALA A 135 10.79 7.71 0.09
N ASN A 136 11.73 6.81 -0.23
CA ASN A 136 13.15 6.99 0.04
C ASN A 136 14.02 6.57 -1.14
N ASN A 137 15.23 7.13 -1.23
CA ASN A 137 16.20 6.77 -2.29
C ASN A 137 15.64 6.95 -3.72
N ILE A 138 14.78 7.96 -3.94
CA ILE A 138 14.13 8.21 -5.24
C ILE A 138 14.69 9.44 -5.98
N LYS A 139 14.72 9.39 -7.31
CA LYS A 139 15.27 10.47 -8.16
C LYS A 139 14.45 10.73 -9.42
N ASN A 140 14.25 12.02 -9.75
CA ASN A 140 13.53 12.48 -10.94
C ASN A 140 12.11 11.89 -11.06
N CYS A 141 11.46 11.62 -9.93
CA CYS A 141 10.13 11.00 -9.91
C CYS A 141 9.01 12.03 -9.81
N TYR A 142 7.88 11.77 -10.49
CA TYR A 142 6.70 12.65 -10.46
C TYR A 142 5.46 11.94 -9.90
N LEU A 143 4.94 12.46 -8.78
CA LEU A 143 3.69 12.01 -8.14
C LEU A 143 3.67 10.48 -7.88
N VAL A 144 4.84 9.90 -7.60
CA VAL A 144 5.04 8.52 -7.15
C VAL A 144 4.74 8.44 -5.64
N ARG A 145 4.13 7.33 -5.19
CA ARG A 145 3.62 7.21 -3.82
C ARG A 145 3.87 5.82 -3.26
N GLY A 146 4.64 5.75 -2.17
CA GLY A 146 5.15 4.47 -1.67
C GLY A 146 6.19 3.92 -2.64
N ALA A 147 7.45 4.34 -2.56
CA ALA A 147 8.49 3.86 -3.47
C ALA A 147 9.87 3.91 -2.86
N THR A 148 10.76 3.02 -3.31
CA THR A 148 12.14 2.97 -2.85
C THR A 148 13.11 2.70 -4.00
N PHE A 149 14.32 3.25 -3.94
CA PHE A 149 15.39 3.05 -4.94
C PHE A 149 15.01 3.36 -6.41
N THR A 150 13.96 4.16 -6.64
CA THR A 150 13.34 4.35 -7.95
C THR A 150 13.76 5.64 -8.64
N GLU A 151 13.99 5.56 -9.95
CA GLU A 151 14.50 6.67 -10.75
C GLU A 151 13.61 6.94 -11.99
N ASP A 152 13.64 8.18 -12.50
CA ASP A 152 13.16 8.56 -13.84
C ASP A 152 11.74 8.03 -14.21
N SER A 153 10.79 8.06 -13.26
CA SER A 153 9.47 7.40 -13.35
C SER A 153 8.32 8.24 -12.76
N ALA A 154 7.06 7.87 -12.99
CA ALA A 154 5.90 8.64 -12.52
C ALA A 154 4.71 7.76 -12.10
N TYR A 155 3.90 8.23 -11.15
CA TYR A 155 2.61 7.63 -10.80
C TYR A 155 2.64 6.12 -10.42
N LEU A 156 3.78 5.59 -9.95
CA LEU A 156 3.97 4.22 -9.47
C LEU A 156 3.57 4.04 -8.00
N ILE A 157 3.12 2.83 -7.67
CA ILE A 157 2.47 2.51 -6.40
C ILE A 157 2.53 0.98 -6.11
N TRP A 158 3.53 0.33 -5.52
CA TRP A 158 4.84 0.70 -5.01
C TRP A 158 5.91 -0.12 -5.73
N ASP A 159 7.16 0.33 -5.75
CA ASP A 159 8.25 -0.31 -6.50
C ASP A 159 9.64 -0.22 -5.84
N HIS A 160 10.63 -0.94 -6.42
CA HIS A 160 12.01 -1.02 -5.91
C HIS A 160 13.08 -0.98 -7.04
N ALA A 161 13.19 0.18 -7.70
CA ALA A 161 14.09 0.50 -8.83
C ALA A 161 13.51 0.27 -10.25
N SER A 162 12.56 1.13 -10.63
CA SER A 162 12.11 1.32 -12.02
C SER A 162 12.89 2.41 -12.76
N LYS A 163 12.83 2.40 -14.11
CA LYS A 163 13.06 3.57 -14.98
C LYS A 163 12.01 3.66 -16.09
N GLN A 164 11.36 4.81 -16.20
CA GLN A 164 10.27 5.11 -17.15
C GLN A 164 8.99 4.27 -16.96
N CYS A 165 8.76 3.69 -15.77
CA CYS A 165 7.50 2.97 -15.51
C CYS A 165 6.42 3.95 -15.02
N LEU A 166 5.28 3.97 -15.68
CA LEU A 166 4.18 4.89 -15.37
C LEU A 166 2.88 4.39 -16.02
N ASP A 167 1.71 4.39 -15.39
CA ASP A 167 1.48 4.10 -13.98
C ASP A 167 1.33 2.57 -13.73
N SER A 168 2.06 1.99 -12.76
CA SER A 168 2.04 0.56 -12.41
C SER A 168 1.87 0.33 -10.89
N HIS A 169 1.30 -0.82 -10.49
CA HIS A 169 0.95 -1.12 -9.10
C HIS A 169 0.85 -2.65 -8.83
N MET A 170 1.84 -3.38 -8.34
CA MET A 170 3.07 -3.04 -7.60
C MET A 170 4.20 -3.85 -8.24
N THR A 171 5.42 -3.30 -8.31
CA THR A 171 6.38 -3.75 -9.34
C THR A 171 7.82 -3.70 -8.85
N ASN A 172 8.59 -4.78 -8.85
CA ASN A 172 9.93 -4.75 -8.22
C ASN A 172 11.00 -4.11 -9.13
N LYS A 173 11.45 -4.83 -10.16
CA LYS A 173 12.42 -4.36 -11.17
C LYS A 173 11.80 -4.50 -12.55
N CYS A 174 11.24 -3.42 -13.09
CA CYS A 174 10.67 -3.42 -14.44
C CYS A 174 11.02 -2.14 -15.20
N GLU A 175 11.15 -2.27 -16.51
CA GLU A 175 11.60 -1.19 -17.39
C GLU A 175 10.65 -1.00 -18.59
N LEU A 176 10.56 0.25 -19.06
CA LEU A 176 9.79 0.65 -20.25
C LEU A 176 8.32 0.15 -20.26
N SER A 177 7.68 0.09 -19.10
CA SER A 177 6.41 -0.60 -18.89
C SER A 177 5.28 0.34 -18.43
N TYR A 178 4.02 0.04 -18.77
CA TYR A 178 2.88 0.96 -18.58
C TYR A 178 1.62 0.23 -18.14
N GLY A 179 0.91 0.74 -17.12
CA GLY A 179 -0.46 0.29 -16.79
C GLY A 179 -0.59 -1.06 -16.09
N ASN A 180 0.50 -1.62 -15.54
CA ASN A 180 0.52 -3.01 -15.06
C ASN A 180 0.06 -3.18 -13.60
N VAL A 181 -0.34 -4.40 -13.24
CA VAL A 181 -0.63 -4.82 -11.86
C VAL A 181 0.15 -6.07 -11.48
N ASN A 182 0.80 -6.06 -10.32
CA ASN A 182 1.62 -7.16 -9.79
C ASN A 182 2.60 -7.76 -10.84
N THR A 183 3.70 -7.06 -11.15
CA THR A 183 4.68 -7.53 -12.15
C THR A 183 6.12 -7.51 -11.64
N THR A 184 6.92 -8.50 -12.00
CA THR A 184 8.28 -8.67 -11.45
C THR A 184 9.28 -9.08 -12.53
N ALA A 185 10.43 -8.39 -12.60
CA ALA A 185 11.53 -8.69 -13.54
C ALA A 185 11.13 -8.62 -15.03
N CYS A 186 10.23 -7.70 -15.39
CA CYS A 186 9.65 -7.60 -16.74
C CYS A 186 10.17 -6.40 -17.55
N TYR A 187 10.21 -6.55 -18.88
CA TYR A 187 10.65 -5.52 -19.82
C TYR A 187 9.59 -5.25 -20.89
N ARG A 188 9.30 -3.96 -21.18
CA ARG A 188 8.30 -3.53 -22.18
C ARG A 188 6.93 -4.20 -22.01
N THR A 189 6.46 -4.30 -20.77
CA THR A 189 5.19 -4.94 -20.42
C THR A 189 4.07 -3.89 -20.31
N LEU A 190 2.95 -4.12 -21.01
CA LEU A 190 1.86 -3.15 -21.14
C LEU A 190 0.53 -3.72 -20.64
N PHE A 191 -0.17 -3.01 -19.77
CA PHE A 191 -1.52 -3.31 -19.28
C PHE A 191 -1.75 -4.77 -18.83
N SER A 192 -0.70 -5.40 -18.29
CA SER A 192 -0.67 -6.81 -17.92
C SER A 192 -0.71 -7.02 -16.41
N VAL A 193 -1.17 -8.20 -15.98
CA VAL A 193 -1.51 -8.50 -14.58
C VAL A 193 -0.80 -9.78 -14.12
N ASP A 194 -0.25 -9.85 -12.92
CA ASP A 194 0.37 -11.08 -12.35
C ASP A 194 1.44 -11.72 -13.26
N CYS A 195 2.31 -10.93 -13.91
CA CYS A 195 3.32 -11.43 -14.85
C CYS A 195 4.75 -11.32 -14.31
N GLU A 196 5.54 -12.39 -14.48
CA GLU A 196 6.90 -12.52 -13.94
C GLU A 196 7.92 -12.88 -15.02
N SER A 197 9.08 -12.24 -15.01
CA SER A 197 10.21 -12.51 -15.93
C SER A 197 9.80 -12.47 -17.42
N CYS A 198 8.87 -11.59 -17.79
CA CYS A 198 8.31 -11.50 -19.15
C CYS A 198 8.88 -10.34 -19.96
N GLN A 199 8.92 -10.49 -21.29
CA GLN A 199 9.47 -9.49 -22.22
C GLN A 199 8.50 -9.19 -23.37
N GLU A 200 8.29 -7.91 -23.68
CA GLU A 200 7.45 -7.45 -24.80
C GLU A 200 6.04 -8.07 -24.80
N VAL A 201 5.39 -8.12 -23.63
CA VAL A 201 4.03 -8.65 -23.49
C VAL A 201 3.01 -7.54 -23.27
N ALA A 202 1.82 -7.68 -23.87
CA ALA A 202 0.75 -6.71 -23.74
C ALA A 202 -0.60 -7.37 -23.44
N LEU A 203 -1.36 -6.80 -22.49
CA LEU A 203 -2.67 -7.31 -22.09
C LEU A 203 -2.65 -8.79 -21.65
N CYS A 204 -1.54 -9.27 -21.08
CA CYS A 204 -1.41 -10.63 -20.57
C CYS A 204 -1.80 -10.72 -19.09
N LYS A 205 -2.14 -11.92 -18.60
CA LYS A 205 -2.32 -12.19 -17.17
C LYS A 205 -1.65 -13.50 -16.76
N ASP A 206 -1.06 -13.58 -15.56
CA ASP A 206 -0.58 -14.85 -15.00
C ASP A 206 0.38 -15.59 -15.97
N CYS A 207 1.41 -14.89 -16.44
CA CYS A 207 2.42 -15.41 -17.37
C CYS A 207 3.81 -15.38 -16.72
N VAL A 208 4.59 -16.45 -16.87
CA VAL A 208 5.96 -16.54 -16.32
C VAL A 208 6.95 -16.89 -17.43
N GLY A 209 8.05 -16.13 -17.54
CA GLY A 209 9.12 -16.40 -18.50
C GLY A 209 8.72 -16.26 -19.97
N CYS A 210 7.66 -15.50 -20.27
CA CYS A 210 7.09 -15.42 -21.63
C CYS A 210 7.61 -14.21 -22.41
N ASN A 211 7.74 -14.34 -23.73
CA ASN A 211 8.24 -13.28 -24.61
C ASN A 211 7.36 -13.05 -25.86
N SER A 212 7.13 -11.79 -26.23
CA SER A 212 6.32 -11.43 -27.41
C SER A 212 4.94 -12.10 -27.37
N CYS A 213 4.13 -11.74 -26.37
CA CYS A 213 2.79 -12.30 -26.17
C CYS A 213 1.72 -11.21 -26.07
N PHE A 214 0.52 -11.48 -26.58
CA PHE A 214 -0.61 -10.55 -26.53
C PHE A 214 -1.89 -11.23 -26.02
N GLY A 215 -2.52 -10.68 -24.99
CA GLY A 215 -3.82 -11.17 -24.52
C GLY A 215 -3.81 -12.56 -23.85
N SER A 216 -2.65 -13.21 -23.70
CA SER A 216 -2.51 -14.60 -23.25
C SER A 216 -2.53 -14.74 -21.73
N ILE A 217 -2.98 -15.89 -21.22
CA ILE A 217 -2.96 -16.18 -19.77
C ILE A 217 -2.53 -17.58 -19.39
N GLY A 218 -1.92 -17.73 -18.21
CA GLY A 218 -1.46 -19.01 -17.67
C GLY A 218 -0.14 -19.53 -18.27
N LEU A 219 0.43 -18.88 -19.28
CA LEU A 219 1.59 -19.41 -20.00
C LEU A 219 2.87 -19.47 -19.15
N ARG A 220 3.71 -20.46 -19.45
CA ARG A 220 5.03 -20.68 -18.84
C ARG A 220 6.07 -20.90 -19.95
N ASN A 221 7.11 -20.06 -19.99
CA ASN A 221 8.25 -20.17 -20.92
C ASN A 221 7.86 -20.26 -22.41
N LYS A 222 6.83 -19.51 -22.83
CA LYS A 222 6.33 -19.51 -24.22
C LYS A 222 6.65 -18.22 -24.96
N SER A 223 6.59 -18.25 -26.29
CA SER A 223 6.80 -17.09 -27.13
C SER A 223 5.82 -17.00 -28.29
N TYR A 224 5.64 -15.80 -28.85
CA TYR A 224 4.81 -15.56 -30.04
C TYR A 224 3.35 -16.02 -29.88
N CYS A 225 2.78 -15.82 -28.70
CA CYS A 225 1.43 -16.25 -28.37
C CYS A 225 0.42 -15.10 -28.44
N ILE A 226 -0.74 -15.33 -29.05
CA ILE A 226 -1.86 -14.38 -29.08
C ILE A 226 -3.11 -15.11 -28.54
N PHE A 227 -3.75 -14.57 -27.50
CA PHE A 227 -4.92 -15.19 -26.84
C PHE A 227 -4.74 -16.69 -26.51
N ASN A 228 -3.58 -17.01 -25.93
CA ASN A 228 -3.16 -18.37 -25.56
C ASN A 228 -2.90 -19.36 -26.72
N GLN A 229 -2.88 -18.89 -27.97
CA GLN A 229 -2.51 -19.67 -29.15
C GLN A 229 -1.10 -19.29 -29.60
N GLU A 230 -0.26 -20.29 -29.88
CA GLU A 230 1.11 -20.15 -30.39
C GLU A 230 1.12 -19.99 -31.92
N TYR A 231 2.02 -19.16 -32.44
CA TYR A 231 2.18 -18.85 -33.87
C TYR A 231 3.65 -18.93 -34.29
N SER A 232 3.92 -19.01 -35.60
CA SER A 232 5.26 -18.69 -36.09
C SER A 232 5.61 -17.22 -35.83
N LYS A 233 6.91 -16.92 -35.81
CA LYS A 233 7.42 -15.56 -35.56
C LYS A 233 6.97 -14.57 -36.63
N GLU A 234 6.82 -15.04 -37.86
CA GLU A 234 6.41 -14.29 -39.04
C GLU A 234 4.91 -13.97 -38.95
N GLU A 235 4.05 -14.98 -38.75
CA GLU A 235 2.60 -14.77 -38.54
C GLU A 235 2.30 -13.90 -37.31
N TYR A 236 3.07 -14.06 -36.23
CA TYR A 236 2.92 -13.21 -35.04
C TYR A 236 3.16 -11.73 -35.37
N LYS A 237 4.20 -11.42 -36.15
CA LYS A 237 4.51 -10.05 -36.57
C LYS A 237 3.45 -9.44 -37.47
N GLU A 238 2.87 -10.23 -38.36
CA GLU A 238 1.76 -9.80 -39.21
C GLU A 238 0.52 -9.49 -38.36
N ARG A 239 0.12 -10.42 -37.48
CA ARG A 239 -1.06 -10.26 -36.61
C ARG A 239 -0.91 -9.14 -35.59
N ILE A 240 0.26 -8.97 -34.97
CA ILE A 240 0.46 -7.93 -33.95
C ILE A 240 0.42 -6.52 -34.55
N ALA A 241 0.73 -6.36 -35.84
CA ALA A 241 0.64 -5.08 -36.53
C ALA A 241 -0.81 -4.58 -36.69
N GLU A 242 -1.81 -5.48 -36.64
CA GLU A 242 -3.23 -5.12 -36.63
C GLU A 242 -3.66 -4.50 -35.28
N PHE A 243 -2.94 -4.77 -34.18
CA PHE A 243 -3.33 -4.35 -32.83
C PHE A 243 -2.73 -2.97 -32.48
N ASN A 244 -3.30 -1.91 -33.05
CA ASN A 244 -2.86 -0.55 -32.77
C ASN A 244 -3.28 -0.06 -31.36
N LEU A 245 -2.38 -0.19 -30.38
CA LEU A 245 -2.54 0.38 -29.03
C LEU A 245 -2.43 1.92 -29.00
N GLY A 246 -1.97 2.54 -30.09
CA GLY A 246 -1.84 3.99 -30.23
C GLY A 246 -3.19 4.70 -30.32
N SER A 247 -4.18 4.05 -30.94
CA SER A 247 -5.59 4.47 -30.97
C SER A 247 -6.27 4.16 -29.64
N ASN A 248 -6.82 5.19 -28.98
CA ASN A 248 -7.58 5.00 -27.75
C ASN A 248 -8.82 4.11 -27.99
N LYS A 249 -9.56 4.31 -29.08
CA LYS A 249 -10.71 3.46 -29.42
C LYS A 249 -10.31 1.98 -29.53
N ASN A 250 -9.32 1.66 -30.37
CA ASN A 250 -8.87 0.29 -30.58
C ASN A 250 -8.32 -0.32 -29.28
N PHE A 251 -7.60 0.46 -28.48
CA PHE A 251 -7.11 0.02 -27.17
C PHE A 251 -8.24 -0.39 -26.21
N GLN A 252 -9.32 0.40 -26.10
CA GLN A 252 -10.46 0.02 -25.25
C GLN A 252 -11.17 -1.25 -25.74
N GLU A 253 -11.33 -1.39 -27.06
CA GLU A 253 -11.93 -2.60 -27.66
C GLU A 253 -11.06 -3.85 -27.40
N LEU A 254 -9.73 -3.73 -27.54
CA LEU A 254 -8.77 -4.80 -27.23
C LEU A 254 -8.77 -5.14 -25.73
N LYS A 255 -8.72 -4.14 -24.84
CA LYS A 255 -8.78 -4.34 -23.38
C LYS A 255 -10.06 -5.09 -22.97
N ALA A 256 -11.21 -4.69 -23.50
CA ALA A 256 -12.49 -5.34 -23.23
C ALA A 256 -12.56 -6.78 -23.78
N LYS A 257 -12.01 -7.04 -24.97
CA LYS A 257 -11.88 -8.39 -25.53
C LYS A 257 -10.99 -9.28 -24.66
N THR A 258 -9.84 -8.76 -24.24
CA THR A 258 -8.89 -9.45 -23.36
C THR A 258 -9.52 -9.83 -22.03
N TYR A 259 -10.19 -8.91 -21.33
CA TYR A 259 -10.75 -9.23 -20.01
C TYR A 259 -11.83 -10.33 -20.10
N LYS A 260 -12.60 -10.36 -21.19
CA LYS A 260 -13.52 -11.48 -21.49
C LYS A 260 -12.78 -12.78 -21.80
N HIS A 261 -11.64 -12.72 -22.48
CA HIS A 261 -10.80 -13.90 -22.73
C HIS A 261 -10.26 -14.50 -21.42
N TRP A 262 -9.79 -13.66 -20.49
CA TRP A 262 -9.23 -14.10 -19.21
C TRP A 262 -10.20 -14.92 -18.36
N LEU A 263 -11.49 -14.60 -18.38
CA LEU A 263 -12.53 -15.31 -17.60
C LEU A 263 -12.79 -16.77 -18.05
N ASN A 264 -12.26 -17.19 -19.20
CA ASN A 264 -12.45 -18.56 -19.68
C ASN A 264 -11.56 -19.59 -18.96
N PHE A 265 -10.48 -19.14 -18.31
CA PHE A 265 -9.49 -19.99 -17.67
C PHE A 265 -9.52 -19.83 -16.13
N PRO A 266 -9.16 -20.86 -15.38
CA PRO A 266 -9.14 -20.80 -13.93
C PRO A 266 -7.99 -19.92 -13.39
N GLN A 267 -8.20 -19.38 -12.20
CA GLN A 267 -7.20 -18.67 -11.41
C GLN A 267 -6.78 -19.54 -10.23
N LYS A 268 -5.51 -19.49 -9.82
CA LYS A 268 -5.06 -20.12 -8.56
C LYS A 268 -5.69 -19.39 -7.38
N TYR A 269 -6.12 -20.13 -6.35
CA TYR A 269 -6.75 -19.55 -5.15
C TYR A 269 -5.91 -18.54 -4.37
N ILE A 270 -4.58 -18.54 -4.59
CA ILE A 270 -3.61 -17.66 -3.94
C ILE A 270 -2.55 -17.22 -4.96
N HIS A 271 -2.15 -15.96 -4.92
CA HIS A 271 -0.96 -15.46 -5.60
C HIS A 271 0.24 -15.71 -4.69
N GLY A 272 1.18 -16.56 -5.13
CA GLY A 272 2.32 -16.92 -4.29
C GLY A 272 3.10 -18.15 -4.75
N TYR A 273 4.34 -18.23 -4.26
CA TYR A 273 5.29 -19.33 -4.48
C TYR A 273 6.20 -19.51 -3.25
N HIS A 274 6.83 -20.69 -3.12
CA HIS A 274 7.78 -21.05 -2.04
C HIS A 274 7.23 -20.80 -0.62
N ASN A 275 6.00 -21.24 -0.35
CA ASN A 275 5.34 -21.04 0.93
C ASN A 275 5.09 -22.35 1.68
N ALA A 276 5.11 -22.31 3.01
CA ALA A 276 4.76 -23.44 3.87
C ALA A 276 3.79 -23.01 4.98
N GLY A 277 2.62 -23.62 5.06
CA GLY A 277 1.66 -23.36 6.15
C GLY A 277 1.09 -21.92 6.19
N VAL A 278 1.04 -21.21 5.06
CA VAL A 278 0.55 -19.82 4.99
C VAL A 278 -0.97 -19.72 4.80
N SER A 279 -1.54 -18.56 5.09
CA SER A 279 -2.87 -18.15 4.60
C SER A 279 -2.89 -16.65 4.28
N GLY A 280 -3.71 -16.26 3.30
CA GLY A 280 -3.80 -14.87 2.82
C GLY A 280 -3.53 -14.77 1.31
N ASP A 281 -2.98 -13.66 0.83
CA ASP A 281 -2.74 -13.46 -0.61
C ASP A 281 -1.53 -12.56 -0.94
N TYR A 282 -0.96 -12.75 -2.14
CA TYR A 282 0.34 -12.20 -2.58
C TYR A 282 1.46 -12.52 -1.57
N ILE A 283 1.58 -13.80 -1.20
CA ILE A 283 2.55 -14.29 -0.21
C ILE A 283 3.67 -15.04 -0.90
N PHE A 284 4.92 -14.74 -0.56
CA PHE A 284 6.10 -15.30 -1.21
C PHE A 284 7.15 -15.70 -0.16
N GLU A 285 7.88 -16.80 -0.40
CA GLU A 285 9.08 -17.16 0.37
C GLU A 285 8.81 -17.21 1.91
N SER A 286 7.59 -17.60 2.33
CA SER A 286 7.11 -17.41 3.71
C SER A 286 6.65 -18.72 4.37
N LYS A 287 6.80 -18.79 5.69
CA LYS A 287 6.50 -19.97 6.52
C LYS A 287 5.62 -19.60 7.72
N ASN A 288 4.58 -20.37 7.97
CA ASN A 288 3.63 -20.17 9.09
C ASN A 288 2.97 -18.77 9.13
N ALA A 289 2.98 -18.03 8.02
CA ALA A 289 2.44 -16.68 7.92
C ALA A 289 0.90 -16.71 7.75
N LYS A 290 0.12 -16.24 8.75
CA LYS A 290 -1.35 -16.38 8.74
C LYS A 290 -2.10 -15.07 8.46
N ASN A 291 -3.02 -15.14 7.50
CA ASN A 291 -3.90 -14.08 7.00
C ASN A 291 -3.16 -12.79 6.62
N CYS A 292 -1.99 -12.97 6.01
CA CYS A 292 -1.13 -11.90 5.54
C CYS A 292 -1.56 -11.40 4.15
N PHE A 293 -1.23 -10.15 3.82
CA PHE A 293 -1.46 -9.60 2.48
C PHE A 293 -0.22 -8.89 1.97
N ARG A 294 0.27 -9.30 0.79
CA ARG A 294 1.48 -8.77 0.15
C ARG A 294 2.71 -8.86 1.05
N VAL A 295 3.16 -10.09 1.27
CA VAL A 295 4.27 -10.40 2.19
C VAL A 295 5.32 -11.27 1.52
N ARG A 296 6.60 -10.93 1.74
CA ARG A 296 7.76 -11.72 1.29
C ARG A 296 8.69 -12.01 2.47
N GLY A 297 9.10 -13.27 2.63
CA GLY A 297 10.12 -13.66 3.62
C GLY A 297 9.66 -13.56 5.08
N ALA A 298 8.40 -13.90 5.39
CA ALA A 298 7.89 -13.90 6.76
C ALA A 298 7.89 -15.30 7.40
N GLU A 299 8.34 -15.40 8.66
CA GLU A 299 8.29 -16.60 9.50
C GLU A 299 7.46 -16.36 10.77
N ASP A 300 6.64 -17.34 11.18
CA ASP A 300 5.92 -17.38 12.46
C ASP A 300 5.16 -16.08 12.82
N SER A 301 4.52 -15.48 11.80
CA SER A 301 3.96 -14.13 11.84
C SER A 301 2.48 -14.09 11.43
N LYS A 302 1.69 -13.12 11.90
CA LYS A 302 0.25 -13.05 11.58
C LYS A 302 -0.20 -11.64 11.17
N PHE A 303 -1.20 -11.60 10.28
CA PHE A 303 -1.89 -10.38 9.86
C PHE A 303 -0.96 -9.24 9.39
N LEU A 304 0.18 -9.56 8.78
CA LEU A 304 1.10 -8.57 8.23
C LEU A 304 0.54 -7.99 6.92
N GLN A 305 0.78 -6.69 6.67
CA GLN A 305 0.37 -6.04 5.42
C GLN A 305 1.54 -5.34 4.73
N ASN A 306 1.70 -5.63 3.43
CA ASN A 306 2.60 -4.93 2.52
C ASN A 306 4.11 -5.02 2.87
N ILE A 307 4.54 -6.05 3.61
CA ILE A 307 5.95 -6.29 3.97
C ILE A 307 6.68 -6.96 2.80
N ILE A 308 7.29 -6.15 1.93
CA ILE A 308 7.86 -6.64 0.65
C ILE A 308 9.36 -7.01 0.72
N ASN A 309 10.06 -6.61 1.80
CA ASN A 309 11.46 -6.95 2.06
C ASN A 309 11.52 -7.83 3.33
N GLY A 310 12.15 -9.00 3.23
CA GLY A 310 12.41 -9.91 4.35
C GLY A 310 13.88 -9.94 4.77
N PRO A 311 14.26 -10.75 5.78
CA PRO A 311 13.37 -11.59 6.58
C PRO A 311 12.59 -10.80 7.65
N VAL A 312 11.41 -11.30 8.01
CA VAL A 312 10.61 -10.83 9.15
C VAL A 312 10.14 -12.04 9.96
N LYS A 313 10.24 -11.99 11.29
CA LYS A 313 9.96 -13.13 12.18
C LYS A 313 9.13 -12.73 13.40
N ASP A 314 8.25 -13.60 13.90
CA ASP A 314 7.48 -13.34 15.13
C ASP A 314 6.83 -11.93 15.14
N CYS A 315 6.23 -11.49 14.02
CA CYS A 315 5.65 -10.16 13.88
C CYS A 315 4.14 -10.23 13.62
N TYR A 316 3.40 -9.31 14.25
CA TYR A 316 1.95 -9.25 14.13
C TYR A 316 1.55 -7.86 13.65
N ASP A 317 0.64 -7.75 12.67
CA ASP A 317 -0.06 -6.51 12.35
C ASP A 317 0.82 -5.28 12.03
N TYR A 318 2.05 -5.48 11.56
CA TYR A 318 2.99 -4.42 11.23
C TYR A 318 2.93 -4.10 9.73
N ALA A 319 2.91 -2.82 9.36
CA ALA A 319 2.51 -2.41 8.01
C ALA A 319 3.54 -1.60 7.19
N ASN A 320 4.80 -1.56 7.68
CA ASN A 320 6.11 -1.46 7.00
C ASN A 320 7.16 -1.03 8.03
N TYR A 321 8.47 -1.08 7.80
CA TYR A 321 9.22 -1.64 6.66
C TYR A 321 9.40 -3.15 6.85
N GLY A 322 10.36 -3.76 6.16
CA GLY A 322 10.91 -5.05 6.56
C GLY A 322 12.36 -5.14 6.11
N GLU A 323 13.23 -5.73 6.94
CA GLU A 323 14.67 -5.98 6.72
C GLU A 323 15.24 -6.44 8.06
N ASN A 324 15.26 -7.76 8.32
CA ASN A 324 15.64 -8.33 9.62
C ASN A 324 14.80 -7.76 10.79
N ALA A 325 13.48 -7.81 10.66
CA ALA A 325 12.54 -7.33 11.69
C ALA A 325 11.99 -8.50 12.53
N GLU A 326 11.95 -8.35 13.86
CA GLU A 326 11.42 -9.39 14.75
C GLU A 326 10.67 -8.81 15.98
N LEU A 327 9.71 -9.57 16.51
CA LEU A 327 8.85 -9.19 17.65
C LEU A 327 7.99 -7.93 17.48
N VAL A 328 7.67 -7.42 16.29
CA VAL A 328 7.02 -6.09 16.16
C VAL A 328 5.47 -6.18 16.12
N TYR A 329 4.74 -5.29 16.81
CA TYR A 329 3.26 -5.32 16.88
C TYR A 329 2.59 -3.94 16.64
N GLU A 330 1.58 -3.94 15.76
CA GLU A 330 0.73 -2.83 15.27
C GLU A 330 1.43 -1.57 14.69
N CYS A 331 2.75 -1.39 14.79
CA CYS A 331 3.47 -0.20 14.28
C CYS A 331 3.42 -0.07 12.74
N LEU A 332 3.30 1.17 12.28
CA LEU A 332 3.20 1.58 10.86
C LEU A 332 3.81 2.98 10.80
N ILE A 333 5.06 3.21 10.44
CA ILE A 333 6.06 2.38 9.77
C ILE A 333 7.38 2.54 10.54
N ALA A 334 8.18 1.50 10.76
CA ALA A 334 9.55 1.66 11.27
C ALA A 334 10.62 0.82 10.56
N GLY A 335 11.89 1.24 10.69
CA GLY A 335 13.00 0.92 9.77
C GLY A 335 13.69 -0.44 9.91
N SER A 336 14.88 -0.54 9.34
CA SER A 336 15.68 -1.77 9.23
C SER A 336 16.20 -2.29 10.59
N GLY A 337 16.33 -3.60 10.74
CA GLY A 337 16.95 -4.26 11.90
C GLY A 337 16.16 -4.16 13.21
N VAL A 338 14.85 -3.90 13.17
CA VAL A 338 14.02 -3.65 14.37
C VAL A 338 13.73 -4.94 15.16
N TYR A 339 13.93 -4.90 16.48
CA TYR A 339 13.54 -5.97 17.41
C TYR A 339 12.64 -5.41 18.52
N ASN A 340 11.35 -5.74 18.47
CA ASN A 340 10.32 -5.46 19.49
C ASN A 340 9.77 -4.02 19.65
N THR A 341 9.57 -3.26 18.56
CA THR A 341 8.85 -1.95 18.62
C THR A 341 7.31 -2.11 18.81
N LYS A 342 6.67 -1.21 19.56
CA LYS A 342 5.21 -1.25 19.84
C LYS A 342 4.50 0.09 19.63
N PHE A 343 3.73 0.14 18.54
CA PHE A 343 2.67 1.12 18.25
C PHE A 343 3.08 2.47 17.65
N CYS A 344 4.10 2.52 16.77
CA CYS A 344 4.63 3.75 16.16
C CYS A 344 3.84 4.30 14.95
N THR A 345 4.08 5.59 14.62
CA THR A 345 3.73 6.24 13.32
C THR A 345 4.62 7.47 12.95
N GLN A 346 5.73 7.44 12.22
CA GLN A 346 6.53 6.44 11.50
C GLN A 346 8.03 6.77 11.77
N SER A 347 8.92 5.81 12.08
CA SER A 347 10.28 6.07 12.61
C SER A 347 11.38 5.24 11.94
N PHE A 348 12.33 5.88 11.25
CA PHE A 348 13.36 5.20 10.44
C PHE A 348 14.78 5.28 11.05
N PRO A 349 15.78 4.68 10.37
CA PRO A 349 16.58 3.55 10.87
C PRO A 349 17.46 3.92 12.09
N ASN A 350 17.93 3.02 12.96
CA ASN A 350 17.50 1.64 13.26
C ASN A 350 16.92 1.66 14.69
N VAL A 351 15.63 1.96 14.82
CA VAL A 351 14.99 2.29 16.11
C VAL A 351 14.73 1.06 16.98
N LYS A 352 14.66 1.25 18.30
CA LYS A 352 14.45 0.14 19.27
C LYS A 352 13.63 0.57 20.49
N ASP A 353 12.68 -0.26 20.94
CA ASP A 353 11.88 0.00 22.15
C ASP A 353 11.13 1.36 22.14
N LEU A 354 10.46 1.66 21.03
CA LEU A 354 9.59 2.85 20.87
C LEU A 354 8.14 2.49 21.19
N THR A 355 7.56 3.14 22.20
CA THR A 355 6.15 3.01 22.61
C THR A 355 5.39 4.32 22.39
N TYR A 356 4.29 4.28 21.63
CA TYR A 356 3.47 5.45 21.26
C TYR A 356 4.29 6.65 20.73
N CYS A 357 5.23 6.39 19.80
CA CYS A 357 6.12 7.43 19.25
C CYS A 357 5.83 7.77 17.78
N ILE A 358 6.03 9.05 17.44
CA ILE A 358 5.77 9.64 16.11
C ILE A 358 7.06 10.27 15.57
N PHE A 359 7.51 9.88 14.36
CA PHE A 359 8.70 10.45 13.68
C PHE A 359 10.00 10.51 14.51
N CYS A 360 10.23 9.55 15.41
CA CYS A 360 11.41 9.51 16.27
C CYS A 360 12.57 8.70 15.63
N ASN A 361 13.43 9.36 14.86
CA ASN A 361 14.49 8.74 14.05
C ASN A 361 15.76 8.42 14.86
N ASP A 362 16.52 7.37 14.50
CA ASP A 362 17.83 7.03 15.10
C ASP A 362 17.81 6.93 16.66
N SER A 363 16.66 6.57 17.26
CA SER A 363 16.42 6.67 18.72
C SER A 363 16.02 5.35 19.35
N SER A 364 16.22 5.21 20.66
CA SER A 364 15.78 4.06 21.46
C SER A 364 15.09 4.46 22.76
N ASP A 365 14.43 3.53 23.45
CA ASP A 365 13.95 3.72 24.83
C ASP A 365 13.07 4.99 24.98
N LEU A 366 12.00 5.07 24.17
CA LEU A 366 11.11 6.23 24.10
C LEU A 366 9.65 5.88 24.43
N PHE A 367 9.00 6.75 25.20
CA PHE A 367 7.57 6.65 25.52
C PHE A 367 6.83 7.95 25.18
N GLY A 368 5.83 7.90 24.30
CA GLY A 368 5.00 9.07 23.96
C GLY A 368 5.73 10.22 23.25
N CYS A 369 6.90 9.98 22.64
CA CYS A 369 7.74 11.03 22.07
C CYS A 369 7.43 11.35 20.59
N ILE A 370 7.75 12.57 20.18
CA ILE A 370 7.38 13.12 18.86
C ILE A 370 8.58 13.87 18.24
N SER A 371 8.92 13.53 17.00
CA SER A 371 9.96 14.14 16.18
C SER A 371 11.40 14.13 16.75
N LEU A 372 11.71 13.33 17.78
CA LEU A 372 13.07 13.24 18.32
C LEU A 372 14.05 12.63 17.30
N ARG A 373 15.33 13.01 17.36
CA ARG A 373 16.42 12.40 16.60
C ARG A 373 17.62 12.11 17.50
N LYS A 374 18.15 10.88 17.44
CA LYS A 374 19.35 10.45 18.20
C LYS A 374 19.22 10.65 19.71
N LYS A 375 18.10 10.19 20.29
CA LYS A 375 17.79 10.29 21.73
C LYS A 375 17.49 8.93 22.35
N GLN A 376 17.58 8.88 23.68
CA GLN A 376 17.29 7.71 24.51
C GLN A 376 16.77 8.11 25.89
N TYR A 377 15.94 7.27 26.49
CA TYR A 377 15.33 7.46 27.82
C TYR A 377 14.48 8.73 27.91
N CYS A 378 13.55 8.92 26.97
CA CYS A 378 12.66 10.08 26.95
C CYS A 378 11.18 9.72 27.13
N ILE A 379 10.47 10.57 27.87
CA ILE A 379 9.01 10.55 28.04
C ILE A 379 8.49 11.94 27.68
N PHE A 380 7.52 12.03 26.76
CA PHE A 380 6.96 13.30 26.27
C PHE A 380 8.03 14.37 25.90
N ASN A 381 8.99 13.95 25.08
CA ASN A 381 10.18 14.72 24.63
C ASN A 381 11.15 15.18 25.73
N LYS A 382 10.85 14.94 27.02
CA LYS A 382 11.80 15.17 28.11
C LYS A 382 12.73 13.98 28.26
N GLN A 383 14.04 14.23 28.32
CA GLN A 383 15.05 13.21 28.59
C GLN A 383 15.27 13.03 30.10
N TYR A 384 15.48 11.79 30.53
CA TYR A 384 15.66 11.37 31.92
C TYR A 384 16.98 10.60 32.10
N THR A 385 17.40 10.30 33.33
CA THR A 385 18.38 9.23 33.52
C THR A 385 17.74 7.87 33.22
N LYS A 386 18.59 6.86 32.99
CA LYS A 386 18.12 5.49 32.74
C LYS A 386 17.27 4.98 33.91
N GLU A 387 17.73 5.20 35.13
CA GLU A 387 17.11 4.72 36.38
C GLU A 387 15.76 5.40 36.63
N GLU A 388 15.65 6.70 36.31
CA GLU A 388 14.40 7.45 36.36
C GLU A 388 13.39 6.91 35.32
N TYR A 389 13.84 6.68 34.08
CA TYR A 389 13.02 6.15 33.00
C TYR A 389 12.52 4.72 33.30
N GLU A 390 13.42 3.82 33.71
CA GLU A 390 13.10 2.42 34.06
C GLU A 390 12.14 2.32 35.25
N LYS A 391 12.11 3.33 36.14
CA LYS A 391 11.10 3.45 37.20
C LYS A 391 9.78 4.03 36.69
N LEU A 392 9.82 5.12 35.92
CA LEU A 392 8.65 5.91 35.58
C LEU A 392 7.75 5.24 34.52
N VAL A 393 8.33 4.52 33.54
CA VAL A 393 7.56 3.85 32.49
C VAL A 393 6.60 2.78 33.05
N PRO A 394 7.00 1.87 33.96
CA PRO A 394 6.05 0.95 34.61
C PRO A 394 4.90 1.64 35.36
N GLU A 395 5.17 2.77 36.03
CA GLU A 395 4.13 3.54 36.73
C GLU A 395 3.10 4.13 35.74
N ILE A 396 3.56 4.64 34.58
CA ILE A 396 2.70 5.13 33.50
C ILE A 396 1.89 3.98 32.87
N ILE A 397 2.51 2.85 32.55
CA ILE A 397 1.83 1.67 31.99
C ILE A 397 0.73 1.19 32.94
N ALA A 398 1.02 1.04 34.23
CA ALA A 398 0.04 0.60 35.23
C ALA A 398 -1.14 1.57 35.40
N GLN A 399 -0.98 2.86 35.08
CA GLN A 399 -2.09 3.80 34.97
C GLN A 399 -2.89 3.59 33.67
N MET A 400 -2.21 3.45 32.54
CA MET A 400 -2.85 3.25 31.24
C MET A 400 -3.65 1.95 31.18
N GLU A 401 -3.14 0.86 31.76
CA GLU A 401 -3.85 -0.43 31.89
C GLU A 401 -5.17 -0.28 32.67
N LYS A 402 -5.15 0.42 33.82
CA LYS A 402 -6.36 0.72 34.61
C LYS A 402 -7.39 1.56 33.85
N ARG A 403 -6.97 2.31 32.83
CA ARG A 403 -7.82 3.13 31.96
C ARG A 403 -8.20 2.45 30.64
N GLY A 404 -7.62 1.28 30.31
CA GLY A 404 -7.76 0.64 29.00
C GLY A 404 -7.05 1.38 27.86
N GLU A 405 -6.01 2.16 28.16
CA GLU A 405 -5.24 2.95 27.19
C GLU A 405 -3.96 2.23 26.69
N TYR A 406 -3.50 1.15 27.33
CA TYR A 406 -2.27 0.44 26.97
C TYR A 406 -2.51 -0.83 26.16
N GLY A 407 -1.54 -1.19 25.31
CA GLY A 407 -1.46 -2.51 24.67
C GLY A 407 -2.04 -2.61 23.25
N GLU A 408 -2.62 -1.52 22.76
CA GLU A 408 -3.11 -1.43 21.38
C GLU A 408 -2.59 -0.18 20.66
N PHE A 409 -2.76 -0.15 19.33
CA PHE A 409 -2.39 0.97 18.48
C PHE A 409 -3.12 2.28 18.82
N PHE A 410 -2.57 3.40 18.36
CA PHE A 410 -3.18 4.72 18.55
C PHE A 410 -4.68 4.76 18.17
N PRO A 411 -5.53 5.40 19.01
CA PRO A 411 -6.93 5.63 18.70
C PRO A 411 -7.14 6.38 17.37
N SER A 412 -8.13 5.97 16.57
CA SER A 412 -8.41 6.60 15.27
C SER A 412 -8.75 8.09 15.36
N TRP A 413 -9.28 8.56 16.50
CA TRP A 413 -9.60 9.99 16.73
C TRP A 413 -8.36 10.88 16.92
N LEU A 414 -7.19 10.27 17.18
CA LEU A 414 -5.89 10.97 17.19
C LEU A 414 -5.24 11.05 15.80
N SER A 415 -5.76 10.32 14.78
CA SER A 415 -5.17 10.36 13.45
C SER A 415 -5.17 11.77 12.89
N TYR A 416 -4.05 12.14 12.27
CA TYR A 416 -3.83 13.45 11.68
C TYR A 416 -4.35 13.58 10.24
N PHE A 417 -4.93 12.51 9.69
CA PHE A 417 -5.53 12.47 8.36
C PHE A 417 -7.06 12.46 8.41
N PRO A 418 -7.77 13.22 7.53
CA PRO A 418 -9.19 13.01 7.34
C PRO A 418 -9.42 11.64 6.68
N TYR A 419 -10.44 10.90 7.12
CA TYR A 419 -10.66 9.49 6.76
C TYR A 419 -10.58 9.19 5.25
N LYS A 420 -11.21 10.04 4.43
CA LYS A 420 -11.17 9.95 2.96
C LYS A 420 -9.76 9.96 2.35
N ALA A 421 -8.82 10.64 3.01
CA ALA A 421 -7.43 10.72 2.60
C ALA A 421 -6.56 9.56 3.14
N THR A 422 -7.17 8.57 3.79
CA THR A 422 -6.45 7.46 4.40
C THR A 422 -6.48 6.21 3.54
N ALA A 423 -5.46 5.37 3.66
CA ALA A 423 -5.43 4.04 3.05
C ALA A 423 -6.60 3.16 3.51
N ALA A 424 -7.16 3.40 4.71
CA ALA A 424 -8.35 2.69 5.18
C ALA A 424 -9.59 2.92 4.29
N TYR A 425 -9.70 4.08 3.62
CA TYR A 425 -10.82 4.40 2.74
C TYR A 425 -10.85 3.56 1.46
N GLU A 426 -9.69 3.08 1.00
CA GLU A 426 -9.59 2.13 -0.13
C GLU A 426 -10.33 0.81 0.18
N PHE A 427 -10.24 0.35 1.43
CA PHE A 427 -10.76 -0.95 1.87
C PHE A 427 -12.11 -0.87 2.59
N SER A 428 -12.46 0.31 3.13
CA SER A 428 -13.72 0.55 3.83
C SER A 428 -14.18 1.99 3.60
N PRO A 429 -14.68 2.33 2.39
CA PRO A 429 -15.20 3.67 2.13
C PRO A 429 -16.44 3.95 3.00
N LEU A 430 -16.44 5.10 3.68
CA LEU A 430 -17.53 5.55 4.55
C LEU A 430 -18.02 6.95 4.15
N ASN A 431 -19.31 7.21 4.35
CA ASN A 431 -19.82 8.58 4.33
C ASN A 431 -19.40 9.34 5.60
N GLU A 432 -19.67 10.65 5.64
CA GLU A 432 -19.27 11.53 6.74
C GLU A 432 -19.87 11.13 8.09
N GLU A 433 -21.14 10.75 8.09
CA GLU A 433 -21.89 10.43 9.30
C GLU A 433 -21.35 9.15 9.94
N ASP A 434 -21.14 8.11 9.14
CA ASP A 434 -20.62 6.82 9.61
C ASP A 434 -19.13 6.87 9.96
N ALA A 435 -18.35 7.70 9.26
CA ALA A 435 -16.96 7.97 9.64
C ALA A 435 -16.88 8.63 11.03
N LYS A 436 -17.69 9.67 11.27
CA LYS A 436 -17.77 10.39 12.56
C LYS A 436 -18.28 9.49 13.69
N LYS A 437 -19.33 8.68 13.45
CA LYS A 437 -19.83 7.69 14.42
C LYS A 437 -18.76 6.68 14.86
N LYS A 438 -17.82 6.33 13.96
CA LYS A 438 -16.69 5.43 14.25
C LYS A 438 -15.45 6.16 14.79
N GLY A 439 -15.56 7.44 15.12
CA GLY A 439 -14.47 8.24 15.69
C GLY A 439 -13.35 8.58 14.70
N PHE A 440 -13.60 8.48 13.39
CA PHE A 440 -12.64 8.93 12.38
C PHE A 440 -12.73 10.44 12.15
N LEU A 441 -11.57 11.06 11.96
CA LEU A 441 -11.46 12.48 11.60
C LEU A 441 -12.04 12.73 10.20
N TRP A 442 -12.67 13.88 9.99
CA TRP A 442 -13.26 14.24 8.70
C TRP A 442 -13.18 15.74 8.44
N TYR A 443 -12.67 16.10 7.27
CA TYR A 443 -12.64 17.46 6.75
C TYR A 443 -13.19 17.48 5.32
N PRO A 444 -13.89 18.54 4.90
CA PRO A 444 -14.20 18.74 3.49
C PRO A 444 -12.90 18.99 2.72
N THR A 445 -12.58 18.13 1.74
CA THR A 445 -11.44 18.39 0.86
C THR A 445 -11.81 19.49 -0.14
N SER A 446 -11.01 20.56 -0.19
CA SER A 446 -11.24 21.68 -1.11
C SER A 446 -11.17 21.20 -2.56
N LYS A 447 -12.28 21.31 -3.31
CA LYS A 447 -12.25 21.09 -4.76
C LYS A 447 -11.43 22.19 -5.44
N GLN A 448 -10.51 21.80 -6.32
CA GLN A 448 -9.80 22.76 -7.17
C GLN A 448 -10.63 23.06 -8.42
N ASN A 449 -11.02 24.32 -8.60
CA ASN A 449 -11.76 24.77 -9.77
C ASN A 449 -10.81 24.96 -10.97
N TYR A 450 -10.47 23.86 -11.64
CA TYR A 450 -9.62 23.90 -12.82
C TYR A 450 -10.35 24.47 -14.04
N GLN A 451 -9.75 25.45 -14.72
CA GLN A 451 -10.21 25.90 -16.02
C GLN A 451 -9.79 24.90 -17.09
N ILE A 452 -10.74 24.07 -17.55
CA ILE A 452 -10.53 23.11 -18.65
C ILE A 452 -10.29 23.88 -19.95
N THR A 453 -9.17 23.60 -20.63
CA THR A 453 -8.85 24.14 -21.95
C THR A 453 -9.14 23.12 -23.06
N LEU A 454 -8.95 21.82 -22.79
CA LEU A 454 -9.23 20.73 -23.73
C LEU A 454 -10.29 19.76 -23.20
N LYS A 455 -11.40 19.62 -23.93
CA LYS A 455 -12.44 18.61 -23.64
C LYS A 455 -11.98 17.22 -24.06
N ASN A 456 -12.37 16.18 -23.31
CA ASN A 456 -11.85 14.83 -23.47
C ASN A 456 -12.10 14.28 -24.90
N LYS A 457 -13.30 14.52 -25.41
CA LYS A 457 -13.74 14.15 -26.76
C LYS A 457 -13.03 14.86 -27.91
N ASN A 458 -12.23 15.89 -27.63
CA ASN A 458 -11.48 16.67 -28.63
C ASN A 458 -10.01 16.22 -28.72
N ILE A 459 -9.55 15.30 -27.87
CA ILE A 459 -8.21 14.72 -28.00
C ILE A 459 -8.22 13.76 -29.20
N ALA A 460 -7.25 13.88 -30.11
CA ALA A 460 -7.12 12.95 -31.24
C ALA A 460 -7.02 11.49 -30.76
N ASP A 461 -7.55 10.56 -31.54
CA ASP A 461 -7.70 9.16 -31.11
C ASP A 461 -6.36 8.43 -31.07
N ASP A 462 -5.53 8.57 -32.12
CA ASP A 462 -4.19 7.97 -32.19
C ASP A 462 -3.12 8.91 -31.60
N ILE A 463 -2.23 8.34 -30.78
CA ILE A 463 -1.04 9.01 -30.24
C ILE A 463 -0.20 9.70 -31.32
N LYS A 464 -0.13 9.14 -32.54
CA LYS A 464 0.63 9.70 -33.69
C LYS A 464 0.17 11.11 -34.05
N ASP A 465 -1.12 11.39 -33.96
CA ASP A 465 -1.73 12.66 -34.39
C ASP A 465 -1.62 13.77 -33.33
N ILE A 466 -1.16 13.45 -32.11
CA ILE A 466 -1.06 14.40 -31.00
C ILE A 466 0.32 15.08 -31.00
N GLY A 467 0.37 16.42 -31.04
CA GLY A 467 1.61 17.21 -30.92
C GLY A 467 1.93 17.65 -29.49
N LYS A 468 3.16 18.18 -29.25
CA LYS A 468 3.60 18.64 -27.92
C LYS A 468 2.74 19.75 -27.29
N GLY A 469 1.87 20.42 -28.05
CA GLY A 469 0.90 21.40 -27.51
C GLY A 469 0.02 20.85 -26.39
N ILE A 470 -0.24 19.53 -26.37
CA ILE A 470 -1.00 18.84 -25.31
C ILE A 470 -0.44 19.06 -23.89
N LEU A 471 0.86 19.36 -23.76
CA LEU A 471 1.52 19.62 -22.48
C LEU A 471 1.07 20.95 -21.83
N SER A 472 0.59 21.90 -22.64
CA SER A 472 0.03 23.18 -22.16
C SER A 472 -1.43 23.07 -21.74
N GLU A 473 -2.12 21.99 -22.09
CA GLU A 473 -3.56 21.84 -21.87
C GLU A 473 -3.91 21.40 -20.44
N VAL A 474 -5.09 21.84 -19.99
CA VAL A 474 -5.83 21.30 -18.85
C VAL A 474 -6.98 20.46 -19.41
N ILE A 475 -6.84 19.15 -19.29
CA ILE A 475 -7.66 18.15 -19.97
C ILE A 475 -8.82 17.72 -19.07
N GLU A 476 -10.04 17.74 -19.59
CA GLU A 476 -11.23 17.17 -18.96
C GLU A 476 -11.05 15.66 -18.71
N CYS A 477 -11.23 15.21 -17.47
CA CYS A 477 -11.30 13.79 -17.14
C CYS A 477 -12.58 13.18 -17.72
N ALA A 478 -12.50 12.04 -18.41
CA ALA A 478 -13.67 11.39 -19.01
C ALA A 478 -14.79 11.09 -18.00
N HIS A 479 -14.45 10.85 -16.72
CA HIS A 479 -15.42 10.65 -15.65
C HIS A 479 -16.11 11.92 -15.14
N LYS A 480 -15.60 13.13 -15.41
CA LYS A 480 -16.27 14.42 -15.07
C LYS A 480 -16.83 14.50 -13.63
N GLU A 481 -16.05 14.02 -12.65
CA GLU A 481 -16.45 13.94 -11.23
C GLU A 481 -17.63 12.99 -10.91
N SER A 482 -18.11 12.18 -11.86
CA SER A 482 -19.28 11.30 -11.70
C SER A 482 -18.98 9.91 -11.11
N CYS A 483 -17.72 9.62 -10.75
CA CYS A 483 -17.31 8.34 -10.15
C CYS A 483 -16.84 8.52 -8.71
N GLN A 484 -16.91 7.45 -7.91
CA GLN A 484 -16.49 7.46 -6.49
C GLN A 484 -14.96 7.49 -6.28
N HIS A 485 -14.16 7.50 -7.36
CA HIS A 485 -12.70 7.36 -7.35
C HIS A 485 -11.95 8.69 -7.08
N GLU A 486 -12.55 9.59 -6.28
CA GLU A 486 -12.04 10.94 -6.02
C GLU A 486 -11.55 11.67 -7.28
N CYS A 487 -12.37 11.64 -8.33
CA CYS A 487 -12.04 12.24 -9.62
C CYS A 487 -11.78 13.75 -9.47
N THR A 488 -10.65 14.22 -9.98
CA THR A 488 -10.21 15.63 -9.91
C THR A 488 -10.88 16.55 -10.93
N GLY A 489 -11.82 16.04 -11.74
CA GLY A 489 -12.47 16.76 -12.83
C GLY A 489 -11.57 17.02 -14.05
N ALA A 490 -10.32 17.40 -13.84
CA ALA A 490 -9.31 17.66 -14.86
C ALA A 490 -7.93 17.07 -14.51
N PHE A 491 -7.04 17.01 -15.49
CA PHE A 491 -5.64 16.59 -15.35
C PHE A 491 -4.74 17.23 -16.43
N ARG A 492 -3.43 17.04 -16.31
CA ARG A 492 -2.43 17.42 -17.31
C ARG A 492 -1.54 16.23 -17.62
N ILE A 493 -1.00 16.17 -18.85
CA ILE A 493 0.02 15.20 -19.25
C ILE A 493 1.39 15.81 -18.95
N ILE A 494 2.30 15.03 -18.36
CA ILE A 494 3.70 15.44 -18.18
C ILE A 494 4.54 15.05 -19.40
N GLU A 495 5.64 15.76 -19.67
CA GLU A 495 6.48 15.50 -20.84
C GLU A 495 7.01 14.06 -20.88
N MET A 496 7.42 13.50 -19.73
CA MET A 496 7.81 12.10 -19.57
C MET A 496 6.72 11.12 -20.04
N GLU A 497 5.46 11.38 -19.72
CA GLU A 497 4.32 10.53 -20.07
C GLU A 497 3.98 10.65 -21.56
N PHE A 498 4.04 11.86 -22.13
CA PHE A 498 3.85 12.09 -23.55
C PHE A 498 4.93 11.42 -24.41
N ASP A 499 6.20 11.66 -24.09
CA ASP A 499 7.34 11.11 -24.83
C ASP A 499 7.40 9.58 -24.68
N PHE A 500 7.02 9.03 -23.52
CA PHE A 500 6.82 7.59 -23.34
C PHE A 500 5.73 7.05 -24.28
N CYS A 501 4.52 7.63 -24.24
CA CYS A 501 3.39 7.15 -25.03
C CYS A 501 3.68 7.19 -26.53
N LYS A 502 4.33 8.27 -27.01
CA LYS A 502 4.83 8.40 -28.39
C LYS A 502 5.81 7.31 -28.76
N ARG A 503 6.83 7.06 -27.93
CA ARG A 503 7.90 6.09 -28.18
C ARG A 503 7.39 4.64 -28.19
N ILE A 504 6.41 4.32 -27.36
CA ILE A 504 5.87 2.96 -27.18
C ILE A 504 4.63 2.70 -28.06
N ASN A 505 4.10 3.74 -28.73
CA ASN A 505 2.86 3.70 -29.51
C ASN A 505 1.65 3.22 -28.68
N ILE A 506 1.39 3.91 -27.58
CA ILE A 506 0.17 3.75 -26.76
C ILE A 506 -0.60 5.07 -26.68
N SER A 507 -1.94 4.98 -26.64
CA SER A 507 -2.81 6.15 -26.56
C SER A 507 -2.61 6.96 -25.27
N LEU A 508 -2.75 8.29 -25.34
CA LEU A 508 -2.75 9.14 -24.13
C LEU A 508 -3.96 8.85 -23.24
N PRO A 509 -3.79 8.85 -21.90
CA PRO A 509 -4.86 8.54 -20.98
C PRO A 509 -6.03 9.53 -21.10
N ARG A 510 -7.25 9.00 -20.98
CA ARG A 510 -8.50 9.79 -20.95
C ARG A 510 -8.98 10.13 -19.53
N LEU A 511 -8.24 9.70 -18.52
CA LEU A 511 -8.61 9.76 -17.11
C LEU A 511 -7.53 10.44 -16.28
N CYS A 512 -7.94 11.19 -15.26
CA CYS A 512 -7.03 11.69 -14.24
C CYS A 512 -6.37 10.54 -13.46
N THR A 513 -5.23 10.81 -12.83
CA THR A 513 -4.42 9.83 -12.12
C THR A 513 -5.20 9.04 -11.07
N ASN A 514 -6.08 9.69 -10.30
CA ASN A 514 -6.96 9.03 -9.32
C ASN A 514 -7.87 7.97 -9.95
N CYS A 515 -8.54 8.32 -11.06
CA CYS A 515 -9.41 7.39 -11.79
C CYS A 515 -8.62 6.22 -12.39
N ARG A 516 -7.44 6.49 -12.97
CA ARG A 516 -6.54 5.46 -13.50
C ARG A 516 -6.04 4.49 -12.43
N HIS A 517 -5.68 5.02 -11.26
CA HIS A 517 -5.28 4.20 -10.12
C HIS A 517 -6.41 3.28 -9.68
N HIS A 518 -7.63 3.79 -9.54
CA HIS A 518 -8.76 2.97 -9.15
C HIS A 518 -9.08 1.87 -10.19
N GLU A 519 -8.95 2.12 -11.50
CA GLU A 519 -9.06 1.05 -12.50
C GLU A 519 -8.05 -0.10 -12.25
N ARG A 520 -6.82 0.22 -11.81
CA ARG A 520 -5.81 -0.80 -11.46
C ARG A 520 -6.11 -1.49 -10.13
N LEU A 521 -6.69 -0.80 -9.16
CA LEU A 521 -7.11 -1.41 -7.89
C LEU A 521 -8.10 -2.56 -8.10
N LEU A 522 -9.03 -2.42 -9.06
CA LEU A 522 -9.99 -3.47 -9.42
C LEU A 522 -9.36 -4.76 -9.99
N LEU A 523 -8.10 -4.69 -10.44
CA LEU A 523 -7.35 -5.85 -10.96
C LEU A 523 -6.52 -6.55 -9.87
N ARG A 524 -6.34 -5.93 -8.69
CA ARG A 524 -5.68 -6.52 -7.53
C ARG A 524 -6.75 -7.08 -6.59
N ASN A 525 -6.50 -8.23 -5.97
CA ASN A 525 -7.41 -8.71 -4.93
C ASN A 525 -7.33 -7.84 -3.65
N SER A 526 -8.37 -7.95 -2.83
CA SER A 526 -8.51 -7.24 -1.54
C SER A 526 -7.93 -8.10 -0.40
N PRO A 527 -7.41 -7.51 0.70
CA PRO A 527 -7.07 -8.23 1.95
C PRO A 527 -8.29 -8.73 2.74
N ALA A 528 -9.36 -9.12 2.05
CA ALA A 528 -10.55 -9.75 2.61
C ALA A 528 -10.59 -11.20 2.13
N PHE A 529 -10.66 -12.15 3.07
CA PHE A 529 -10.54 -13.58 2.78
C PHE A 529 -11.88 -14.30 2.97
N TYR A 530 -12.14 -15.27 2.10
CA TYR A 530 -13.39 -16.00 2.00
C TYR A 530 -13.13 -17.49 1.86
N HIS A 531 -13.86 -18.27 2.64
CA HIS A 531 -13.88 -19.71 2.53
C HIS A 531 -14.52 -20.15 1.20
N ARG A 532 -13.81 -20.92 0.37
CA ARG A 532 -14.31 -21.42 -0.92
C ARG A 532 -13.84 -22.85 -1.20
N GLN A 533 -14.70 -23.60 -1.89
CA GLN A 533 -14.37 -24.91 -2.47
C GLN A 533 -13.88 -24.75 -3.93
N CYS A 534 -12.86 -25.52 -4.30
CA CYS A 534 -12.34 -25.63 -5.66
C CYS A 534 -13.46 -25.76 -6.71
N MET A 535 -13.35 -25.01 -7.81
CA MET A 535 -14.36 -25.00 -8.89
C MET A 535 -14.01 -25.95 -10.05
N CYS A 536 -13.04 -26.85 -9.87
CA CYS A 536 -12.63 -27.80 -10.90
C CYS A 536 -13.56 -29.02 -10.96
N ASP A 537 -14.04 -29.34 -12.16
CA ASP A 537 -14.94 -30.45 -12.51
C ASP A 537 -14.35 -31.38 -13.59
N LYS A 538 -13.12 -31.11 -14.03
CA LYS A 538 -12.46 -31.83 -15.13
C LYS A 538 -12.08 -33.26 -14.76
N GLN A 539 -12.47 -34.22 -15.62
CA GLN A 539 -12.28 -35.66 -15.38
C GLN A 539 -10.82 -36.14 -15.50
N ASN A 540 -9.94 -35.39 -16.19
CA ASN A 540 -8.50 -35.67 -16.25
C ASN A 540 -7.74 -35.15 -15.01
N HIS A 541 -8.42 -34.51 -14.06
CA HIS A 541 -7.85 -34.10 -12.79
C HIS A 541 -8.06 -35.22 -11.75
N ASN A 542 -7.26 -35.24 -10.67
CA ASN A 542 -7.19 -36.39 -9.75
C ASN A 542 -8.38 -36.42 -8.77
N HIS A 543 -9.61 -36.27 -9.26
CA HIS A 543 -10.85 -36.28 -8.50
C HIS A 543 -12.01 -36.77 -9.36
N GLN A 544 -13.02 -37.40 -8.74
CA GLN A 544 -14.27 -37.76 -9.41
C GLN A 544 -15.30 -36.65 -9.22
N GLY A 545 -15.92 -36.18 -10.31
CA GLY A 545 -16.81 -35.02 -10.27
C GLY A 545 -16.06 -33.74 -9.86
N ARG A 546 -16.70 -32.88 -9.06
CA ARG A 546 -16.09 -31.65 -8.57
C ARG A 546 -15.02 -31.92 -7.51
N CYS A 547 -13.89 -31.23 -7.60
CA CYS A 547 -12.81 -31.26 -6.62
C CYS A 547 -13.31 -30.83 -5.21
N GLN A 548 -13.03 -31.66 -4.20
CA GLN A 548 -13.48 -31.43 -2.82
C GLN A 548 -12.48 -30.61 -1.97
N THR A 549 -11.41 -30.08 -2.56
CA THR A 549 -10.45 -29.23 -1.82
C THR A 549 -11.08 -27.86 -1.49
N GLU A 550 -11.05 -27.51 -0.22
CA GLU A 550 -11.44 -26.19 0.30
C GLU A 550 -10.20 -25.34 0.64
N PHE A 551 -10.36 -24.02 0.62
CA PHE A 551 -9.31 -23.05 0.91
C PHE A 551 -9.89 -21.69 1.29
N GLU A 552 -9.09 -20.89 2.00
CA GLU A 552 -9.31 -19.45 2.12
C GLU A 552 -8.73 -18.73 0.90
N THR A 553 -9.44 -17.75 0.36
CA THR A 553 -8.98 -16.98 -0.80
C THR A 553 -9.47 -15.53 -0.76
N SER A 554 -8.71 -14.63 -1.39
CA SER A 554 -9.06 -13.22 -1.57
C SER A 554 -10.06 -12.97 -2.73
N TYR A 555 -10.39 -14.01 -3.50
CA TYR A 555 -11.41 -13.95 -4.55
C TYR A 555 -12.82 -14.01 -3.94
N ALA A 556 -13.46 -12.85 -3.77
CA ALA A 556 -14.82 -12.73 -3.23
C ALA A 556 -15.86 -13.58 -3.98
N PRO A 557 -16.92 -14.10 -3.32
CA PRO A 557 -17.85 -15.07 -3.92
C PRO A 557 -18.67 -14.56 -5.11
N ASP A 558 -18.85 -13.24 -5.22
CA ASP A 558 -19.57 -12.53 -6.29
C ASP A 558 -18.72 -12.30 -7.55
N ARG A 559 -17.41 -12.58 -7.48
CA ARG A 559 -16.48 -12.42 -8.61
C ARG A 559 -16.64 -13.52 -9.68
N PRO A 560 -16.50 -13.17 -10.97
CA PRO A 560 -16.74 -14.09 -12.09
C PRO A 560 -15.64 -15.13 -12.33
N GLU A 561 -14.45 -14.99 -11.74
CA GLU A 561 -13.34 -15.91 -11.96
C GLU A 561 -13.60 -17.34 -11.40
N LYS A 562 -13.23 -18.36 -12.17
CA LYS A 562 -13.21 -19.76 -11.72
C LYS A 562 -11.97 -19.98 -10.86
N ILE A 563 -12.13 -20.38 -9.59
CA ILE A 563 -11.02 -20.51 -8.64
C ILE A 563 -10.66 -21.97 -8.41
N TYR A 564 -9.40 -22.33 -8.66
CA TYR A 564 -8.87 -23.70 -8.53
C TYR A 564 -7.87 -23.81 -7.36
N CYS A 565 -7.88 -24.95 -6.69
CA CYS A 565 -6.80 -25.33 -5.77
C CYS A 565 -5.49 -25.57 -6.56
N GLU A 566 -4.34 -25.50 -5.89
CA GLU A 566 -3.02 -25.58 -6.54
C GLU A 566 -2.84 -26.84 -7.41
N SER A 567 -3.25 -28.02 -6.94
CA SER A 567 -3.15 -29.26 -7.72
C SER A 567 -3.99 -29.25 -9.00
N CYS A 568 -5.20 -28.66 -8.96
CA CYS A 568 -6.05 -28.55 -10.16
C CYS A 568 -5.56 -27.46 -11.10
N TYR A 569 -5.09 -26.33 -10.57
CA TYR A 569 -4.56 -25.23 -11.36
C TYR A 569 -3.27 -25.63 -12.09
N ASN A 570 -2.35 -26.35 -11.42
CA ASN A 570 -1.10 -26.77 -12.04
C ASN A 570 -1.31 -27.67 -13.27
N LYS A 571 -2.36 -28.52 -13.29
CA LYS A 571 -2.73 -29.36 -14.46
C LYS A 571 -3.26 -28.59 -15.67
N GLU A 572 -3.58 -27.31 -15.52
CA GLU A 572 -4.02 -26.43 -16.61
C GLU A 572 -2.86 -25.65 -17.25
N VAL A 573 -1.73 -25.61 -16.55
CA VAL A 573 -0.61 -24.68 -16.78
C VAL A 573 0.70 -25.41 -17.11
N TYR A 574 0.81 -26.68 -16.70
CA TYR A 574 1.93 -27.59 -16.93
C TYR A 574 1.43 -28.93 -17.48
#